data_AF-A0A820BIV1-F1
#
_entry.id   AF-A0A820BIV1-F1
#
_cell.length_a   1.000
_cell.length_b   1.000
_cell.length_c   1.000
_cell.angle_alpha   90.00
_cell.angle_beta   90.00
_cell.angle_gamma   90.00
#
_symmetry.space_group_name_H-M   'P 1'
#
loop_
_entity.id
_entity.type
_entity.pdbx_description
1 polymer ?
#
loop_
_entity_poly.entity_id
_entity_poly.type
_entity_poly.pdbx_seq_one_letter_code
_entity_poly.pdbx_strand_id
1 'polypeptide(L)'
;SNANKNSIHWPKSTVSSSKSNSDLISQVLDGAPATNFFQVSIKAELAINDKDVFELSNESTPGTILISASTNVAVAWAFSYHLKYIANSSDII
;
A
#
# COMPACT_ATOMS: atom_id res chain seq x y z
N SER A 1 -16.44 13.11 -10.73
CA SER A 1 -16.12 12.54 -9.42
C SER A 1 -14.65 12.77 -9.17
N ASN A 2 -14.28 13.68 -8.26
CA ASN A 2 -12.90 14.08 -8.03
C ASN A 2 -12.35 13.21 -6.91
N ALA A 3 -11.75 12.06 -7.28
CA ALA A 3 -11.06 11.21 -6.33
C ALA A 3 -9.84 11.98 -5.82
N ASN A 4 -9.86 12.31 -4.53
CA ASN A 4 -8.79 13.05 -3.86
C ASN A 4 -7.55 12.14 -3.76
N LYS A 5 -6.71 12.16 -4.80
CA LYS A 5 -5.50 11.33 -4.89
C LYS A 5 -4.35 12.05 -4.21
N ASN A 6 -3.89 11.51 -3.08
CA ASN A 6 -2.66 11.95 -2.44
C ASN A 6 -1.52 11.03 -2.88
N SER A 7 -0.60 11.56 -3.69
CA SER A 7 0.61 10.85 -4.12
C SER A 7 1.76 11.13 -3.16
N ILE A 8 2.43 10.07 -2.68
CA ILE A 8 3.55 10.15 -1.74
C ILE A 8 4.77 9.49 -2.36
N HIS A 9 5.93 10.12 -2.23
CA HIS A 9 7.17 9.75 -2.92
C HIS A 9 8.23 9.26 -1.92
N TRP A 10 8.81 8.08 -2.18
CA TRP A 10 9.83 7.46 -1.34
C TRP A 10 11.07 7.04 -2.15
N PRO A 11 12.26 6.89 -1.52
CA PRO A 11 13.45 6.36 -2.20
C PRO A 11 13.17 4.97 -2.81
N LYS A 12 13.66 4.74 -4.02
CA LYS A 12 13.49 3.46 -4.73
C LYS A 12 14.19 2.32 -4.01
N SER A 13 13.47 1.23 -3.78
CA SER A 13 14.03 0.05 -3.11
C SER A 13 15.01 -0.71 -4.00
N THR A 14 16.14 -1.13 -3.42
CA THR A 14 17.09 -2.07 -4.02
C THR A 14 16.81 -3.52 -3.61
N VAL A 15 15.82 -3.75 -2.75
CA VAL A 15 15.51 -5.07 -2.17
C VAL A 15 14.51 -5.81 -3.07
N SER A 16 14.89 -6.96 -3.63
CA SER A 16 13.95 -7.87 -4.29
C SER A 16 13.34 -8.82 -3.25
N SER A 17 12.07 -8.62 -2.90
CA SER A 17 11.33 -9.56 -2.06
C SER A 17 10.75 -10.68 -2.93
N SER A 18 11.06 -11.94 -2.61
CA SER A 18 10.43 -13.12 -3.21
C SER A 18 9.07 -13.47 -2.60
N LYS A 19 8.67 -12.80 -1.50
CA LYS A 19 7.37 -13.01 -0.85
C LYS A 19 6.28 -12.21 -1.55
N SER A 20 5.09 -12.80 -1.67
CA SER A 20 3.90 -12.12 -2.20
C SER A 20 3.47 -10.98 -1.27
N ASN A 21 2.95 -9.89 -1.83
CA ASN A 21 2.43 -8.76 -1.05
C ASN A 21 1.28 -9.17 -0.12
N SER A 22 0.50 -10.18 -0.50
CA SER A 22 -0.53 -10.77 0.35
C SER A 22 0.06 -11.32 1.65
N ASP A 23 1.21 -11.98 1.56
CA ASP A 23 1.83 -12.66 2.69
C ASP A 23 2.44 -11.65 3.66
N LEU A 24 2.98 -10.54 3.13
CA LEU A 24 3.48 -9.42 3.92
C LEU A 24 2.34 -8.73 4.68
N ILE A 25 1.23 -8.43 4.00
CA ILE A 25 0.06 -7.77 4.61
C ILE A 25 -0.57 -8.67 5.68
N SER A 26 -0.73 -9.97 5.41
CA SER A 26 -1.27 -10.93 6.38
C SER A 26 -0.36 -11.13 7.60
N GLN A 27 0.97 -11.07 7.45
CA GLN A 27 1.91 -11.15 8.58
C GLN A 27 1.82 -9.92 9.49
N VAL A 28 1.69 -8.71 8.93
CA VAL A 28 1.60 -7.48 9.75
C VAL A 28 0.26 -7.41 10.51
N LEU A 29 -0.80 -8.02 9.97
CA LEU A 29 -2.12 -8.05 10.60
C LEU A 29 -2.38 -9.33 11.40
N ASP A 30 -1.34 -10.06 11.78
CA ASP A 30 -1.40 -11.29 12.60
C ASP A 30 -2.45 -12.30 12.11
N GLY A 31 -2.52 -12.49 10.77
CA GLY A 31 -3.46 -13.44 10.16
C GLY A 31 -4.93 -13.00 10.17
N ALA A 32 -5.26 -11.77 10.58
CA ALA A 32 -6.59 -11.21 10.34
C ALA A 32 -6.88 -11.19 8.82
N PRO A 33 -8.16 -11.27 8.38
CA PRO A 33 -8.54 -11.26 6.96
C PRO A 33 -8.35 -9.88 6.30
N ALA A 34 -7.15 -9.33 6.42
CA ALA A 34 -6.66 -8.11 5.82
C ALA A 34 -6.80 -8.09 4.30
N THR A 35 -6.61 -9.24 3.67
CA THR A 35 -6.66 -9.41 2.22
C THR A 35 -8.04 -9.09 1.64
N ASN A 36 -9.09 -9.07 2.47
CA ASN A 36 -10.44 -8.71 2.04
C ASN A 36 -10.68 -7.19 2.07
N PHE A 37 -9.82 -6.44 2.75
CA PHE A 37 -9.94 -4.98 2.91
C PHE A 37 -8.89 -4.21 2.11
N PHE A 38 -7.84 -4.88 1.63
CA PHE A 38 -6.80 -4.28 0.80
C PHE A 38 -6.71 -4.97 -0.56
N GLN A 39 -7.00 -4.22 -1.61
CA GLN A 39 -6.71 -4.63 -2.97
C GLN A 39 -5.38 -4.01 -3.41
N VAL A 40 -4.47 -4.82 -3.93
CA VAL A 40 -3.13 -4.37 -4.34
C VAL A 40 -2.99 -4.43 -5.85
N SER A 41 -2.49 -3.36 -6.46
CA SER A 41 -2.16 -3.27 -7.87
C SER A 41 -0.75 -2.72 -8.04
N ILE A 42 0.15 -3.51 -8.64
CA ILE A 42 1.49 -3.05 -9.00
C ILE A 42 1.44 -2.40 -10.38
N LYS A 43 1.88 -1.13 -10.44
CA LYS A 43 1.87 -0.26 -11.62
C LYS A 43 3.23 0.43 -11.73
N ALA A 44 4.19 -0.22 -12.39
CA ALA A 44 5.57 0.27 -12.49
C ALA A 44 5.66 1.69 -13.08
N GLU A 45 4.69 2.06 -13.92
CA GLU A 45 4.53 3.40 -14.52
C GLU A 45 4.24 4.51 -13.51
N LEU A 46 3.87 4.19 -12.27
CA LEU A 46 3.73 5.18 -11.20
C LEU A 46 5.08 5.71 -10.70
N ALA A 47 6.19 5.03 -10.97
CA ALA A 47 7.50 5.49 -10.54
C ALA A 47 7.86 6.83 -11.22
N ILE A 48 8.34 7.80 -10.44
CA ILE A 48 8.73 9.12 -10.94
C ILE A 48 10.18 9.39 -10.55
N ASN A 49 11.04 9.70 -11.53
CA ASN A 49 12.44 10.08 -11.31
C ASN A 49 13.20 9.12 -10.37
N ASP A 50 13.13 7.81 -10.65
CA ASP A 50 13.72 6.76 -9.81
C ASP A 50 13.24 6.76 -8.35
N LYS A 51 11.97 7.08 -8.12
CA LYS A 51 11.32 6.98 -6.82
C LYS A 51 10.17 5.99 -6.86
N ASP A 52 10.05 5.27 -5.75
CA ASP A 52 8.90 4.43 -5.46
C ASP A 52 7.73 5.35 -5.06
N VAL A 53 6.61 5.20 -5.76
CA VAL A 53 5.37 5.94 -5.54
C VAL A 53 4.26 4.95 -5.22
N PHE A 54 3.35 5.37 -4.34
CA PHE A 54 2.06 4.72 -4.12
C PHE A 54 0.91 5.73 -4.08
N GLU A 55 -0.29 5.24 -4.38
CA GLU A 55 -1.57 5.92 -4.24
C GLU A 55 -2.50 5.05 -3.38
N LEU A 56 -3.25 5.71 -2.48
CA LEU A 56 -4.33 5.11 -1.72
C LEU A 56 -5.66 5.66 -2.23
N SER A 57 -6.64 4.79 -2.47
CA SER A 57 -8.00 5.18 -2.83
C SER A 57 -9.01 4.23 -2.22
N ASN A 58 -10.22 4.73 -1.96
CA ASN A 58 -11.33 3.88 -1.57
C ASN A 58 -11.88 3.21 -2.83
N GLU A 59 -12.08 1.90 -2.76
CA GLU A 59 -12.78 1.18 -3.82
C GLU A 59 -14.29 1.45 -3.78
N SER A 60 -14.94 1.03 -4.85
CA SER A 60 -16.41 1.04 -4.95
C SER A 60 -17.07 0.13 -3.91
N THR A 61 -16.35 -0.86 -3.38
CA THR A 61 -16.78 -1.68 -2.25
C THR A 61 -16.49 -0.96 -0.92
N PRO A 62 -17.51 -0.65 -0.09
CA PRO A 62 -17.31 -0.01 1.20
C PRO A 62 -16.32 -0.78 2.09
N GLY A 63 -15.36 -0.07 2.67
CA GLY A 63 -14.34 -0.66 3.54
C GLY A 63 -13.16 -1.31 2.82
N THR A 64 -13.14 -1.33 1.48
CA THR A 64 -11.98 -1.80 0.71
C THR A 64 -11.09 -0.62 0.28
N ILE A 65 -9.80 -0.74 0.52
CA ILE A 65 -8.76 0.22 0.14
C ILE A 65 -7.98 -0.37 -1.04
N LEU A 66 -7.93 0.37 -2.14
CA LEU A 66 -7.02 0.09 -3.25
C LEU A 66 -5.67 0.76 -3.01
N ILE A 67 -4.63 -0.06 -2.95
CA ILE A 67 -3.22 0.32 -3.00
C ILE A 67 -2.74 0.17 -4.43
N SER A 68 -2.48 1.28 -5.12
CA SER A 68 -1.74 1.27 -6.39
C SER A 68 -0.29 1.67 -6.12
N ALA A 69 0.68 0.86 -6.51
CA ALA A 69 2.07 1.08 -6.12
C ALA A 69 3.05 0.69 -7.22
N SER A 70 4.14 1.44 -7.34
CA SER A 70 5.20 1.19 -8.34
C SER A 70 6.01 -0.08 -8.10
N THR A 71 6.17 -0.49 -6.84
CA THR A 71 6.91 -1.69 -6.43
C THR A 71 6.23 -2.38 -5.25
N ASN A 72 6.64 -3.62 -4.96
CA ASN A 72 6.20 -4.34 -3.76
C ASN A 72 6.60 -3.62 -2.47
N VAL A 73 7.73 -2.90 -2.49
CA VAL A 73 8.14 -2.09 -1.33
C VAL A 73 7.23 -0.89 -1.17
N ALA A 74 6.87 -0.21 -2.26
CA ALA A 74 5.87 0.86 -2.24
C ALA A 74 4.50 0.40 -1.70
N VAL A 75 4.10 -0.87 -1.93
CA VAL A 75 2.90 -1.45 -1.30
C VAL A 75 3.03 -1.51 0.22
N ALA A 76 4.16 -2.01 0.74
CA ALA A 76 4.39 -2.08 2.18
C ALA A 76 4.37 -0.69 2.84
N TRP A 77 4.94 0.32 2.17
CA TRP A 77 4.87 1.72 2.61
C TRP A 77 3.43 2.24 2.62
N ALA A 78 2.68 2.00 1.55
CA ALA A 78 1.27 2.43 1.45
C ALA A 78 0.42 1.82 2.57
N PHE A 79 0.65 0.54 2.85
CA PHE A 79 -0.02 -0.18 3.90
C PHE A 79 0.31 0.40 5.30
N SER A 80 1.60 0.58 5.61
CA SER A 80 2.03 1.20 6.86
C SER A 80 1.49 2.63 7.01
N TYR A 81 1.51 3.42 5.93
CA TYR A 81 0.97 4.77 5.90
C TYR A 81 -0.54 4.79 6.22
N HIS A 82 -1.31 3.90 5.59
CA HIS A 82 -2.75 3.80 5.84
C HIS A 82 -3.04 3.50 7.32
N LEU A 83 -2.37 2.51 7.90
CA LEU A 83 -2.61 2.15 9.30
C LEU A 83 -2.26 3.29 10.25
N LYS A 84 -1.12 3.94 10.05
CA LYS A 84 -0.61 5.00 10.92
C LYS A 84 -1.42 6.29 10.85
N TYR A 85 -1.84 6.71 9.65
CA TYR A 85 -2.38 8.06 9.44
C TYR A 85 -3.86 8.11 9.08
N ILE A 86 -4.44 7.00 8.60
CA ILE A 86 -5.84 6.96 8.16
C ILE A 86 -6.68 6.14 9.14
N ALA A 87 -6.20 4.97 9.55
CA ALA A 87 -6.90 4.11 10.50
C ALA A 87 -6.70 4.54 11.97
N ASN A 88 -5.87 5.55 12.25
CA ASN A 88 -5.45 5.96 13.60
C ASN A 88 -4.93 4.80 14.47
N SER A 89 -4.36 3.77 13.84
CA SER A 89 -3.72 2.68 14.55
C SER A 89 -2.32 3.15 14.97
N SER A 90 -2.19 3.59 16.23
CA SER A 90 -0.92 4.05 16.81
C SER A 90 0.03 2.91 17.16
N ASP A 91 -0.44 1.66 17.10
CA ASP A 91 0.30 0.48 17.56
C ASP A 91 0.87 -0.30 16.36
N ILE A 92 1.81 0.32 15.66
CA ILE A 92 2.74 -0.39 14.77
C ILE A 92 4.14 -0.02 15.22
N ILE A 93 4.72 -0.92 16.01
CA ILE A 93 6.13 -0.92 16.42
C ILE A 93 6.87 -1.88 15.50
#